data_AF-A0A8J1LF83-F1
#
_entry.id   AF-A0A8J1LF83-F1
#
_cell.length_a   1.000
_cell.length_b   1.000
_cell.length_c   1.000
_cell.angle_alpha   90.00
_cell.angle_beta   90.00
_cell.angle_gamma   90.00
#
_symmetry.space_group_name_H-M   'P 1'
#
loop_
_entity.id
_entity.type
_entity.pdbx_description
1 polymer ?
#
loop_
_entity_poly.entity_id
_entity_poly.type
_entity_poly.pdbx_seq_one_letter_code
_entity_poly.pdbx_strand_id
1 'polypeptide(L)'
;MLRLCLRFRAPARSVLSGRSQATLAGRYRRLHVGPGNRLRGLVGSPANVPSLKGACRQGTATGKRWYSLPPHQKVPLPALSPTMQMGTIARWEKKEGDKINEGDLIAEVETDKATVGFESLEEGYMAKILVAEGTRDVPIGSVICITVDKPEFIDAFKNFTMDSVAAASPPSVAAATPSAPQPAVQAPGSTYPNHMKICLPALSPTMTMGTVQKWEKKVGEKLSEGDLLAEIETDKATIGFEVPEEGYLAKILIAEGTRDVPLGTPLCIIVEKESDIGSFAEYKELTGVADIKPQPAPPTPTAAPHPVPHVAVPTPAPAPSAAPSSPKGRVFISPLAKKLASEKGIDIKQVKGTGPEGRITKKDIDSFVPPKSAPVPVTAPTPAVSVPSPAVAAVPSGVFTDVPISNIRKVIAQRLVQSKQTIPHYYLSIDINMGEILLLRKELNEVTKAENVKLSVNDFIIKASALSCLKVPEANSSWMDTVIRQHHVVDVSVAVSTPVGLITPIVFNAHIKGLASISKDVLSLATRAREGKLKPHEFQGGTFTVSNLGMYGIKNFSAIINPPQACILAVGGSENRLIPADNDKGFDVASMMSVTLSCDHRVVDGAVGAQWLAEFKKFLEKPTTMLL
;
A
#
# COMPACT_ATOMS: atom_id res chain seq x y z
N MET A 1 -54.94 11.03 70.02
CA MET A 1 -54.65 12.35 70.64
C MET A 1 -53.88 13.17 69.59
N LEU A 2 -54.49 13.99 68.71
CA LEU A 2 -54.96 15.39 68.90
C LEU A 2 -53.97 16.23 69.72
N ARG A 3 -53.45 17.42 69.36
CA ARG A 3 -53.63 18.50 68.34
C ARG A 3 -52.28 19.29 68.35
N LEU A 4 -51.87 20.19 67.46
CA LEU A 4 -52.57 21.29 66.77
C LEU A 4 -51.68 21.87 65.64
N CYS A 5 -52.31 22.26 64.53
CA CYS A 5 -51.74 22.95 63.37
C CYS A 5 -51.60 24.46 63.57
N LEU A 6 -50.80 25.14 62.71
CA LEU A 6 -51.26 26.31 61.93
C LEU A 6 -50.28 26.66 60.77
N ARG A 7 -50.87 26.89 59.59
CA ARG A 7 -50.29 27.30 58.29
C ARG A 7 -50.59 28.80 58.02
N PHE A 8 -50.04 29.31 56.90
CA PHE A 8 -50.40 30.50 56.08
C PHE A 8 -49.54 31.77 56.35
N ARG A 9 -49.14 32.62 55.39
CA ARG A 9 -49.36 32.80 53.93
C ARG A 9 -48.31 33.79 53.38
N ALA A 10 -48.07 33.76 52.06
CA ALA A 10 -47.28 34.73 51.27
C ALA A 10 -47.87 36.16 51.27
N PRO A 11 -47.15 37.13 50.65
CA PRO A 11 -47.84 38.06 49.77
C PRO A 11 -47.13 38.28 48.41
N ALA A 12 -47.95 38.50 47.39
CA ALA A 12 -47.61 39.04 46.07
C ALA A 12 -48.60 40.19 45.74
N ARG A 13 -48.19 41.06 44.80
CA ARG A 13 -48.90 42.20 44.15
C ARG A 13 -48.86 43.54 44.92
N SER A 14 -48.73 44.73 44.31
CA SER A 14 -48.73 45.18 42.89
C SER A 14 -48.47 46.69 42.79
N VAL A 15 -47.74 47.11 41.74
CA VAL A 15 -48.05 48.18 40.73
C VAL A 15 -48.48 49.60 41.19
N LEU A 16 -47.76 50.61 40.68
CA LEU A 16 -48.21 51.82 39.92
C LEU A 16 -47.00 52.80 39.80
N SER A 17 -46.39 53.05 38.65
CA SER A 17 -46.79 53.88 37.48
C SER A 17 -46.54 55.40 37.62
N GLY A 18 -45.74 55.97 36.70
CA GLY A 18 -45.76 57.39 36.30
C GLY A 18 -44.39 58.01 35.94
N ARG A 19 -43.88 57.86 34.70
CA ARG A 19 -43.85 58.87 33.59
C ARG A 19 -43.02 60.15 33.83
N SER A 20 -41.91 60.37 33.09
CA SER A 20 -41.89 61.18 31.84
C SER A 20 -40.46 61.56 31.35
N GLN A 21 -40.21 61.25 30.07
CA GLN A 21 -39.50 61.98 28.98
C GLN A 21 -38.15 62.72 29.14
N ALA A 22 -37.19 62.38 28.26
CA ALA A 22 -36.60 63.20 27.16
C ALA A 22 -35.21 62.64 26.77
N THR A 23 -35.04 61.88 25.67
CA THR A 23 -34.68 62.26 24.27
C THR A 23 -33.24 62.69 23.96
N LEU A 24 -32.72 62.05 22.90
CA LEU A 24 -31.57 62.29 21.99
C LEU A 24 -30.28 61.48 22.27
N ALA A 25 -29.54 60.94 21.28
CA ALA A 25 -29.75 60.51 19.89
C ALA A 25 -28.43 59.90 19.38
N GLY A 26 -28.49 58.89 18.49
CA GLY A 26 -27.39 58.47 17.60
C GLY A 26 -26.50 57.34 18.11
N ARG A 27 -26.10 56.31 17.33
CA ARG A 27 -26.25 55.97 15.92
C ARG A 27 -26.18 54.43 15.82
N TYR A 28 -27.19 53.77 15.24
CA TYR A 28 -27.10 52.39 14.78
C TYR A 28 -27.03 52.38 13.25
N ARG A 29 -25.95 51.82 12.69
CA ARG A 29 -25.85 51.53 11.24
C ARG A 29 -26.49 50.18 10.96
N ARG A 30 -27.71 50.22 10.41
CA ARG A 30 -28.25 49.21 9.47
C ARG A 30 -27.69 49.52 8.08
N LEU A 31 -27.30 48.50 7.34
CA LEU A 31 -27.20 48.57 5.87
C LEU A 31 -28.23 47.63 5.25
N HIS A 32 -28.81 48.16 4.19
CA HIS A 32 -30.06 47.82 3.57
C HIS A 32 -30.02 46.56 2.70
N VAL A 33 -31.13 45.83 2.76
CA VAL A 33 -31.68 45.00 1.68
C VAL A 33 -32.63 45.87 0.86
N GLY A 34 -32.59 45.73 -0.46
CA GLY A 34 -33.61 46.18 -1.41
C GLY A 34 -33.07 46.28 -2.84
N PRO A 35 -33.93 46.40 -3.88
CA PRO A 35 -35.22 45.76 -4.10
C PRO A 35 -35.30 45.07 -5.48
N GLY A 36 -36.37 44.29 -5.71
CA GLY A 36 -36.61 43.60 -6.97
C GLY A 36 -37.05 44.50 -8.13
N ASN A 37 -36.86 44.02 -9.35
CA ASN A 37 -37.46 44.56 -10.56
C ASN A 37 -38.10 43.40 -11.37
N ARG A 38 -39.43 43.41 -11.47
CA ARG A 38 -40.24 42.60 -12.40
C ARG A 38 -40.71 43.52 -13.53
N LEU A 39 -40.57 43.07 -14.78
CA LEU A 39 -41.34 43.56 -15.92
C LEU A 39 -41.91 42.34 -16.68
N ARG A 40 -43.25 42.31 -16.80
CA ARG A 40 -44.07 41.60 -17.82
C ARG A 40 -43.80 42.25 -19.19
N GLY A 41 -44.06 41.68 -20.38
CA GLY A 41 -44.70 40.45 -20.85
C GLY A 41 -45.00 40.57 -22.37
N LEU A 42 -45.65 39.55 -22.97
CA LEU A 42 -46.25 39.43 -24.34
C LEU A 42 -45.28 38.96 -25.46
N VAL A 43 -45.50 37.94 -26.32
CA VAL A 43 -46.62 37.07 -26.76
C VAL A 43 -46.03 35.79 -27.40
N GLY A 44 -46.73 34.64 -27.37
CA GLY A 44 -46.61 33.63 -28.44
C GLY A 44 -46.83 32.17 -28.03
N SER A 45 -48.07 31.68 -28.12
CA SER A 45 -48.48 30.28 -27.88
C SER A 45 -48.26 29.37 -29.13
N PRO A 46 -48.44 28.03 -29.00
CA PRO A 46 -47.92 27.02 -29.93
C PRO A 46 -48.96 26.46 -30.93
N ALA A 47 -48.48 26.03 -32.09
CA ALA A 47 -49.05 25.07 -33.07
C ALA A 47 -47.95 24.85 -34.13
N ASN A 48 -47.76 23.75 -34.86
CA ASN A 48 -48.64 22.71 -35.34
C ASN A 48 -47.75 21.62 -36.00
N VAL A 49 -48.17 20.35 -35.99
CA VAL A 49 -47.70 19.28 -36.89
C VAL A 49 -48.88 18.94 -37.81
N PRO A 50 -48.75 18.83 -39.14
CA PRO A 50 -48.83 17.52 -39.84
C PRO A 50 -48.03 17.48 -41.18
N SER A 51 -47.31 16.41 -41.58
CA SER A 51 -47.71 15.11 -42.13
C SER A 51 -47.60 14.99 -43.69
N LEU A 52 -47.20 13.79 -44.15
CA LEU A 52 -47.50 13.07 -45.42
C LEU A 52 -46.44 12.95 -46.55
N LYS A 53 -46.04 11.68 -46.77
CA LYS A 53 -46.06 10.85 -48.01
C LYS A 53 -45.02 11.01 -49.14
N GLY A 54 -44.56 9.84 -49.62
CA GLY A 54 -44.24 9.54 -51.04
C GLY A 54 -42.78 9.13 -51.29
N ALA A 55 -42.43 7.83 -51.35
CA ALA A 55 -42.47 6.91 -52.50
C ALA A 55 -41.23 6.96 -53.45
N CYS A 56 -40.38 5.94 -53.30
CA CYS A 56 -39.65 5.12 -54.30
C CYS A 56 -39.23 5.71 -55.67
N ARG A 57 -37.92 5.71 -55.98
CA ARG A 57 -37.29 4.85 -57.03
C ARG A 57 -35.77 5.04 -57.21
N GLN A 58 -35.09 3.87 -57.15
CA GLN A 58 -33.98 3.36 -57.98
C GLN A 58 -32.62 4.08 -58.08
N GLY A 59 -31.59 3.41 -57.57
CA GLY A 59 -30.17 3.56 -57.94
C GLY A 59 -29.37 2.38 -57.40
N THR A 60 -28.92 1.51 -58.30
CA THR A 60 -28.24 0.22 -58.08
C THR A 60 -26.82 0.35 -57.50
N ALA A 61 -26.48 -0.42 -56.46
CA ALA A 61 -25.12 -0.92 -56.23
C ALA A 61 -25.14 -2.11 -55.25
N THR A 62 -24.75 -3.27 -55.75
CA THR A 62 -24.43 -4.51 -55.05
C THR A 62 -23.27 -4.33 -54.06
N GLY A 63 -23.36 -4.88 -52.84
CA GLY A 63 -22.16 -5.28 -52.10
C GLY A 63 -22.19 -5.25 -50.56
N LYS A 64 -22.24 -6.46 -49.99
CA LYS A 64 -21.59 -6.94 -48.75
C LYS A 64 -22.30 -6.74 -47.39
N ARG A 65 -22.65 -7.92 -46.85
CA ARG A 65 -23.37 -8.29 -45.63
C ARG A 65 -22.50 -8.11 -44.38
N TRP A 66 -23.03 -7.46 -43.36
CA TRP A 66 -22.44 -7.36 -42.02
C TRP A 66 -23.20 -8.37 -41.14
N TYR A 67 -22.49 -9.29 -40.49
CA TYR A 67 -23.08 -10.34 -39.65
C TYR A 67 -23.38 -9.76 -38.25
N SER A 68 -24.64 -9.46 -37.96
CA SER A 68 -25.14 -9.38 -36.57
C SER A 68 -25.94 -10.65 -36.28
N LEU A 69 -25.53 -11.44 -35.30
CA LEU A 69 -26.29 -12.62 -34.86
C LEU A 69 -27.68 -12.18 -34.35
N PRO A 70 -28.73 -13.01 -34.53
CA PRO A 70 -30.06 -12.75 -33.99
C PRO A 70 -30.06 -12.58 -32.46
N PRO A 71 -31.11 -11.98 -31.85
CA PRO A 71 -31.25 -11.91 -30.40
C PRO A 71 -31.21 -13.33 -29.82
N HIS A 72 -30.25 -13.56 -28.92
CA HIS A 72 -29.99 -14.84 -28.27
C HIS A 72 -29.58 -14.58 -26.83
N GLN A 73 -29.86 -15.54 -25.97
CA GLN A 73 -29.52 -15.49 -24.56
C GLN A 73 -28.48 -16.54 -24.25
N LYS A 74 -27.44 -16.11 -23.54
CA LYS A 74 -26.38 -16.97 -23.05
C LYS A 74 -26.78 -17.41 -21.65
N VAL A 75 -26.97 -18.71 -21.45
CA VAL A 75 -27.34 -19.27 -20.15
C VAL A 75 -26.06 -19.69 -19.42
N PRO A 76 -25.62 -18.97 -18.37
CA PRO A 76 -24.50 -19.39 -17.54
C PRO A 76 -24.90 -20.49 -16.57
N LEU A 77 -23.94 -21.29 -16.10
CA LEU A 77 -24.13 -22.22 -15.00
C LEU A 77 -24.41 -21.44 -13.69
N PRO A 78 -25.61 -21.58 -13.08
CA PRO A 78 -25.92 -20.90 -11.82
C PRO A 78 -25.30 -21.63 -10.62
N ALA A 79 -25.20 -20.92 -9.49
CA ALA A 79 -24.82 -21.54 -8.23
C ALA A 79 -25.97 -22.40 -7.69
N LEU A 80 -25.89 -23.72 -7.87
CA LEU A 80 -26.91 -24.67 -7.40
C LEU A 80 -26.71 -25.11 -5.94
N SER A 81 -25.58 -24.76 -5.32
CA SER A 81 -25.34 -24.93 -3.88
C SER A 81 -24.56 -23.74 -3.29
N PRO A 82 -24.73 -23.40 -1.99
CA PRO A 82 -24.03 -22.28 -1.35
C PRO A 82 -22.50 -22.45 -1.28
N THR A 83 -21.99 -23.67 -1.42
CA THR A 83 -20.56 -24.00 -1.36
C THR A 83 -19.97 -24.33 -2.73
N MET A 84 -20.79 -24.36 -3.78
CA MET A 84 -20.37 -24.70 -5.13
C MET A 84 -19.46 -23.60 -5.69
N GLN A 85 -18.32 -24.00 -6.25
CA GLN A 85 -17.47 -23.13 -7.09
C GLN A 85 -17.40 -23.65 -8.53
N MET A 86 -17.55 -24.97 -8.70
CA MET A 86 -17.58 -25.66 -9.99
C MET A 86 -18.63 -26.77 -9.94
N GLY A 87 -19.16 -27.16 -11.10
CA GLY A 87 -20.14 -28.25 -11.25
C GLY A 87 -19.82 -29.16 -12.42
N THR A 88 -20.29 -30.40 -12.35
CA THR A 88 -20.19 -31.35 -13.47
C THR A 88 -21.57 -31.48 -14.12
N ILE A 89 -21.66 -31.33 -15.44
CA ILE A 89 -22.94 -31.58 -16.13
C ILE A 89 -23.08 -33.10 -16.29
N ALA A 90 -23.92 -33.70 -15.45
CA ALA A 90 -24.12 -35.14 -15.43
C ALA A 90 -24.89 -35.61 -16.66
N ARG A 91 -25.96 -34.89 -17.03
CA ARG A 91 -26.84 -35.25 -18.15
C ARG A 91 -27.61 -34.06 -18.69
N TRP A 92 -27.83 -33.99 -20.01
CA TRP A 92 -28.77 -33.05 -20.62
C TRP A 92 -30.12 -33.72 -20.85
N GLU A 93 -31.20 -33.09 -20.39
CA GLU A 93 -32.58 -33.58 -20.60
C GLU A 93 -33.26 -32.93 -21.82
N LYS A 94 -32.73 -31.78 -22.30
CA LYS A 94 -33.18 -31.09 -23.52
C LYS A 94 -32.10 -31.12 -24.60
N LYS A 95 -32.49 -31.34 -25.85
CA LYS A 95 -31.60 -31.38 -27.02
C LYS A 95 -31.63 -30.05 -27.79
N GLU A 96 -30.64 -29.85 -28.66
CA GLU A 96 -30.62 -28.72 -29.59
C GLU A 96 -31.87 -28.72 -30.48
N GLY A 97 -32.62 -27.63 -30.45
CA GLY A 97 -33.88 -27.44 -31.17
C GLY A 97 -35.14 -27.64 -30.33
N ASP A 98 -35.03 -28.16 -29.11
CA ASP A 98 -36.20 -28.42 -28.26
C ASP A 98 -36.78 -27.14 -27.67
N LYS A 99 -38.12 -27.14 -27.50
CA LYS A 99 -38.83 -26.09 -26.78
C LYS A 99 -38.66 -26.29 -25.26
N ILE A 100 -38.34 -25.20 -24.57
CA ILE A 100 -38.17 -25.10 -23.13
C ILE A 100 -39.28 -24.18 -22.60
N ASN A 101 -40.07 -24.66 -21.64
CA ASN A 101 -41.02 -23.82 -20.91
C ASN A 101 -40.43 -23.42 -19.55
N GLU A 102 -41.00 -22.41 -18.91
CA GLU A 102 -40.64 -22.03 -17.54
C GLU A 102 -40.88 -23.22 -16.58
N GLY A 103 -39.86 -23.58 -15.79
CA GLY A 103 -39.86 -24.74 -14.89
C GLY A 103 -39.49 -26.08 -15.53
N ASP A 104 -39.19 -26.14 -16.84
CA ASP A 104 -38.71 -27.37 -17.46
C ASP A 104 -37.27 -27.68 -17.04
N LEU A 105 -37.00 -28.95 -16.69
CA LEU A 105 -35.66 -29.43 -16.41
C LEU A 105 -34.80 -29.45 -17.69
N ILE A 106 -33.68 -28.72 -17.68
CA ILE A 106 -32.77 -28.58 -18.82
C ILE A 106 -31.62 -29.59 -18.72
N ALA A 107 -31.00 -29.70 -17.54
CA ALA A 107 -29.83 -30.56 -17.31
C ALA A 107 -29.76 -31.01 -15.84
N GLU A 108 -29.13 -32.15 -15.59
CA GLU A 108 -28.74 -32.60 -14.25
C GLU A 108 -27.29 -32.18 -14.01
N VAL A 109 -27.06 -31.44 -12.92
CA VAL A 109 -25.73 -30.94 -12.54
C VAL A 109 -25.30 -31.61 -11.24
N GLU A 110 -24.20 -32.34 -11.29
CA GLU A 110 -23.56 -32.93 -10.13
C GLU A 110 -22.71 -31.86 -9.42
N THR A 111 -23.07 -31.59 -8.17
CA THR A 111 -22.36 -30.67 -7.27
C THR A 111 -21.54 -31.46 -6.24
N ASP A 112 -20.76 -30.74 -5.43
CA ASP A 112 -19.98 -31.30 -4.32
C ASP A 112 -20.83 -32.00 -3.24
N LYS A 113 -22.16 -31.77 -3.22
CA LYS A 113 -23.08 -32.30 -2.22
C LYS A 113 -24.15 -33.24 -2.76
N ALA A 114 -24.64 -32.99 -3.98
CA ALA A 114 -25.71 -33.77 -4.59
C ALA A 114 -25.81 -33.51 -6.10
N THR A 115 -26.43 -34.42 -6.82
CA THR A 115 -26.93 -34.17 -8.18
C THR A 115 -28.22 -33.36 -8.09
N VAL A 116 -28.21 -32.15 -8.64
CA VAL A 116 -29.34 -31.21 -8.61
C VAL A 116 -29.79 -30.94 -10.04
N GLY A 117 -31.10 -30.96 -10.25
CA GLY A 117 -31.69 -30.59 -11.53
C GLY A 117 -31.63 -29.08 -11.77
N PHE A 118 -31.14 -28.67 -12.94
CA PHE A 118 -31.17 -27.29 -13.40
C PHE A 118 -32.42 -27.05 -14.27
N GLU A 119 -33.33 -26.23 -13.78
CA GLU A 119 -34.61 -25.88 -14.39
C GLU A 119 -34.57 -24.49 -15.04
N SER A 120 -35.28 -24.33 -16.16
CA SER A 120 -35.37 -23.06 -16.89
C SER A 120 -36.22 -22.06 -16.15
N LEU A 121 -35.74 -20.83 -16.03
CA LEU A 121 -36.54 -19.71 -15.50
C LEU A 121 -37.32 -18.97 -16.59
N GLU A 122 -37.05 -19.26 -17.86
CA GLU A 122 -37.60 -18.50 -18.99
C GLU A 122 -38.02 -19.45 -20.13
N GLU A 123 -39.02 -19.02 -20.90
CA GLU A 123 -39.51 -19.75 -22.08
C GLU A 123 -38.61 -19.48 -23.29
N GLY A 124 -38.26 -20.53 -24.05
CA GLY A 124 -37.43 -20.37 -25.24
C GLY A 124 -37.18 -21.67 -25.99
N TYR A 125 -36.28 -21.62 -26.97
CA TYR A 125 -35.80 -22.78 -27.72
C TYR A 125 -34.30 -22.98 -27.46
N MET A 126 -33.89 -24.24 -27.28
CA MET A 126 -32.48 -24.60 -27.14
C MET A 126 -31.77 -24.40 -28.50
N ALA A 127 -30.89 -23.41 -28.63
CA ALA A 127 -30.21 -23.12 -29.90
C ALA A 127 -28.93 -23.95 -30.07
N LYS A 128 -28.10 -24.05 -29.02
CA LYS A 128 -26.84 -24.79 -29.04
C LYS A 128 -26.38 -25.15 -27.64
N ILE A 129 -25.89 -26.38 -27.47
CA ILE A 129 -25.21 -26.81 -26.24
C ILE A 129 -23.71 -26.56 -26.42
N LEU A 130 -23.09 -25.79 -25.53
CA LEU A 130 -21.67 -25.43 -25.60
C LEU A 130 -20.79 -26.36 -24.76
N VAL A 131 -21.35 -26.93 -23.69
CA VAL A 131 -20.65 -27.84 -22.79
C VAL A 131 -21.23 -29.24 -22.93
N ALA A 132 -20.39 -30.18 -23.36
CA ALA A 132 -20.80 -31.57 -23.56
C ALA A 132 -21.19 -32.24 -22.23
N GLU A 133 -22.08 -33.22 -22.32
CA GLU A 133 -22.42 -34.12 -21.19
C GLU A 133 -21.16 -34.78 -20.62
N GLY A 134 -21.07 -34.88 -19.30
CA GLY A 134 -19.93 -35.47 -18.59
C GLY A 134 -18.72 -34.55 -18.42
N THR A 135 -18.80 -33.29 -18.86
CA THR A 135 -17.73 -32.31 -18.63
C THR A 135 -17.65 -31.97 -17.14
N ARG A 136 -16.49 -32.27 -16.54
CA ARG A 136 -16.19 -32.00 -15.13
C ARG A 136 -15.68 -30.57 -14.94
N ASP A 137 -15.83 -30.06 -13.73
CA ASP A 137 -15.20 -28.82 -13.27
C ASP A 137 -15.61 -27.55 -14.05
N VAL A 138 -16.88 -27.45 -14.45
CA VAL A 138 -17.43 -26.25 -15.11
C VAL A 138 -17.57 -25.14 -14.05
N PRO A 139 -16.91 -23.98 -14.20
CA PRO A 139 -17.02 -22.88 -13.24
C PRO A 139 -18.42 -22.27 -13.23
N ILE A 140 -18.86 -21.80 -12.08
CA ILE A 140 -20.07 -20.97 -11.98
C ILE A 140 -19.89 -19.72 -12.86
N GLY A 141 -20.93 -19.38 -13.63
CA GLY A 141 -20.89 -18.25 -14.56
C GLY A 141 -20.42 -18.59 -15.98
N SER A 142 -19.87 -19.79 -16.22
CA SER A 142 -19.54 -20.25 -17.58
C SER A 142 -20.80 -20.53 -18.38
N VAL A 143 -20.83 -20.07 -19.64
CA VAL A 143 -21.98 -20.25 -20.53
C VAL A 143 -22.08 -21.71 -20.96
N ILE A 144 -23.17 -22.39 -20.56
CA ILE A 144 -23.39 -23.82 -20.80
C ILE A 144 -24.21 -24.07 -22.07
N CYS A 145 -25.17 -23.21 -22.37
CA CYS A 145 -25.98 -23.28 -23.58
C CYS A 145 -26.46 -21.89 -24.04
N ILE A 146 -26.97 -21.84 -25.27
CA ILE A 146 -27.58 -20.65 -25.86
C ILE A 146 -29.06 -20.96 -26.12
N THR A 147 -29.93 -20.05 -25.70
CA THR A 147 -31.38 -20.10 -25.97
C THR A 147 -31.81 -18.94 -26.88
N VAL A 148 -32.89 -19.15 -27.64
CA VAL A 148 -33.49 -18.15 -28.54
C VAL A 148 -35.01 -18.13 -28.38
N ASP A 149 -35.62 -16.96 -28.51
CA ASP A 149 -37.08 -16.78 -28.32
C ASP A 149 -37.91 -17.39 -29.46
N LYS A 150 -37.33 -17.49 -30.67
CA LYS A 150 -38.02 -17.93 -31.88
C LYS A 150 -37.29 -19.09 -32.55
N PRO A 151 -38.04 -20.08 -33.09
CA PRO A 151 -37.44 -21.26 -33.70
C PRO A 151 -36.67 -20.94 -35.00
N GLU A 152 -36.99 -19.83 -35.66
CA GLU A 152 -36.34 -19.37 -36.89
C GLU A 152 -34.85 -19.02 -36.73
N PHE A 153 -34.40 -18.79 -35.48
CA PHE A 153 -33.02 -18.40 -35.19
C PHE A 153 -32.10 -19.56 -34.84
N ILE A 154 -32.63 -20.78 -34.67
CA ILE A 154 -31.85 -21.97 -34.30
C ILE A 154 -30.80 -22.29 -35.37
N ASP A 155 -31.16 -22.14 -36.65
CA ASP A 155 -30.26 -22.43 -37.78
C ASP A 155 -29.03 -21.51 -37.83
N ALA A 156 -29.11 -20.31 -37.25
CA ALA A 156 -28.00 -19.36 -37.21
C ALA A 156 -26.88 -19.78 -36.25
N PHE A 157 -27.18 -20.66 -35.28
CA PHE A 157 -26.24 -21.08 -34.23
C PHE A 157 -25.67 -22.49 -34.42
N LYS A 158 -26.03 -23.21 -35.50
CA LYS A 158 -25.50 -24.55 -35.81
C LYS A 158 -23.97 -24.60 -35.95
N ASN A 159 -23.36 -23.51 -36.42
CA ASN A 159 -21.90 -23.36 -36.60
C ASN A 159 -21.26 -22.45 -35.52
N PHE A 160 -21.95 -22.18 -34.41
CA PHE A 160 -21.43 -21.31 -33.37
C PHE A 160 -20.46 -22.08 -32.47
N THR A 161 -19.17 -21.82 -32.64
CA THR A 161 -18.10 -22.22 -31.71
C THR A 161 -17.63 -21.00 -30.92
N MET A 162 -17.19 -21.23 -29.68
CA MET A 162 -16.83 -20.19 -28.71
C MET A 162 -15.54 -19.40 -29.07
N ASP A 163 -15.05 -19.49 -30.31
CA ASP A 163 -13.93 -18.72 -30.87
C ASP A 163 -14.37 -17.47 -31.67
N SER A 164 -15.68 -17.25 -31.87
CA SER A 164 -16.16 -16.11 -32.67
C SER A 164 -16.53 -14.86 -31.86
N VAL A 165 -16.46 -14.90 -30.51
CA VAL A 165 -16.74 -13.73 -29.64
C VAL A 165 -15.89 -13.75 -28.37
N ALA A 166 -14.57 -13.69 -28.51
CA ALA A 166 -13.58 -13.23 -27.50
C ALA A 166 -12.17 -13.42 -28.11
N ALA A 167 -11.29 -12.44 -28.34
CA ALA A 167 -11.23 -11.04 -27.93
C ALA A 167 -11.62 -10.78 -26.47
N ALA A 168 -11.17 -11.68 -25.58
CA ALA A 168 -10.90 -11.49 -24.16
C ALA A 168 -10.44 -12.85 -23.63
N SER A 169 -9.20 -12.91 -23.18
CA SER A 169 -8.33 -14.09 -23.06
C SER A 169 -8.89 -15.30 -22.27
N PRO A 170 -8.44 -16.53 -22.60
CA PRO A 170 -8.63 -17.72 -21.77
C PRO A 170 -7.55 -17.87 -20.68
N PRO A 171 -7.88 -18.55 -19.57
CA PRO A 171 -6.95 -18.99 -18.52
C PRO A 171 -6.35 -20.38 -18.80
N SER A 172 -5.23 -20.61 -18.10
CA SER A 172 -4.52 -21.89 -17.91
C SER A 172 -5.40 -22.97 -17.27
N VAL A 173 -5.20 -24.22 -17.68
CA VAL A 173 -5.52 -25.41 -16.88
C VAL A 173 -4.28 -26.30 -16.81
N ALA A 174 -4.01 -26.82 -15.62
CA ALA A 174 -2.98 -27.82 -15.38
C ALA A 174 -3.53 -29.24 -15.53
N ALA A 175 -2.77 -30.05 -16.27
CA ALA A 175 -2.34 -31.44 -16.05
C ALA A 175 -3.37 -32.57 -15.88
N ALA A 176 -3.36 -33.51 -16.85
CA ALA A 176 -2.96 -34.92 -16.63
C ALA A 176 -2.64 -35.64 -17.97
N THR A 177 -1.51 -36.36 -17.99
CA THR A 177 -0.93 -37.23 -19.04
C THR A 177 -1.17 -38.72 -18.72
N PRO A 178 -0.76 -39.72 -19.56
CA PRO A 178 -0.39 -39.70 -20.98
C PRO A 178 -1.10 -40.81 -21.82
N SER A 179 -1.28 -40.58 -23.12
CA SER A 179 -1.44 -41.67 -24.10
C SER A 179 -0.54 -41.39 -25.31
N ALA A 180 0.08 -42.44 -25.86
CA ALA A 180 1.19 -42.40 -26.81
C ALA A 180 0.89 -41.57 -28.09
N PRO A 181 1.90 -40.91 -28.70
CA PRO A 181 1.68 -39.99 -29.81
C PRO A 181 1.46 -40.72 -31.14
N GLN A 182 0.35 -40.44 -31.82
CA GLN A 182 0.22 -40.62 -33.27
C GLN A 182 0.75 -39.38 -34.01
N PRO A 183 1.35 -39.52 -35.21
CA PRO A 183 1.84 -38.37 -35.98
C PRO A 183 0.68 -37.51 -36.49
N ALA A 184 0.55 -36.29 -35.99
CA ALA A 184 -0.48 -35.35 -36.44
C ALA A 184 -0.04 -34.58 -37.68
N VAL A 185 -0.89 -34.64 -38.70
CA VAL A 185 -0.81 -33.96 -39.99
C VAL A 185 -1.07 -32.45 -39.82
N GLN A 186 -0.27 -31.62 -40.47
CA GLN A 186 -0.31 -30.16 -40.38
C GLN A 186 -1.61 -29.54 -40.91
N ALA A 187 -2.13 -28.54 -40.18
CA ALA A 187 -3.06 -27.53 -40.70
C ALA A 187 -2.28 -26.29 -41.18
N PRO A 188 -2.70 -25.63 -42.28
CA PRO A 188 -1.88 -24.68 -43.02
C PRO A 188 -1.92 -23.27 -42.41
N GLY A 189 -0.76 -22.65 -42.14
CA GLY A 189 -0.70 -21.18 -42.01
C GLY A 189 0.29 -20.51 -41.05
N SER A 190 1.38 -21.13 -40.58
CA SER A 190 2.41 -20.40 -39.82
C SER A 190 3.78 -20.45 -40.50
N THR A 191 4.36 -19.29 -40.75
CA THR A 191 5.65 -19.03 -41.42
C THR A 191 6.88 -19.47 -40.61
N TYR A 192 6.71 -20.30 -39.57
CA TYR A 192 7.78 -20.75 -38.69
C TYR A 192 7.85 -22.29 -38.65
N PRO A 193 9.05 -22.88 -38.63
CA PRO A 193 9.24 -24.33 -38.53
C PRO A 193 8.72 -24.88 -37.19
N ASN A 194 8.66 -26.21 -37.06
CA ASN A 194 8.12 -26.88 -35.87
C ASN A 194 8.88 -26.44 -34.61
N HIS A 195 8.20 -25.81 -33.66
CA HIS A 195 8.81 -25.24 -32.45
C HIS A 195 7.90 -25.42 -31.25
N MET A 196 8.51 -25.67 -30.09
CA MET A 196 7.83 -25.81 -28.81
C MET A 196 8.03 -24.55 -27.97
N LYS A 197 6.95 -24.07 -27.36
CA LYS A 197 6.97 -22.95 -26.41
C LYS A 197 7.00 -23.49 -24.99
N ILE A 198 8.05 -23.17 -24.23
CA ILE A 198 8.13 -23.53 -22.82
C ILE A 198 7.58 -22.38 -21.99
N CYS A 199 6.47 -22.61 -21.31
CA CYS A 199 5.87 -21.67 -20.37
C CYS A 199 6.33 -21.92 -18.94
N LEU A 200 6.29 -20.89 -18.08
CA LEU A 200 6.56 -21.01 -16.65
C LEU A 200 5.50 -21.90 -15.97
N PRO A 201 5.86 -23.11 -15.48
CA PRO A 201 4.91 -23.97 -14.78
C PRO A 201 4.78 -23.60 -13.30
N ALA A 202 3.77 -24.14 -12.63
CA ALA A 202 3.61 -24.00 -11.19
C ALA A 202 4.65 -24.86 -10.45
N LEU A 203 5.79 -24.27 -10.10
CA LEU A 203 6.87 -24.92 -9.33
C LEU A 203 6.57 -25.06 -7.82
N SER A 204 5.47 -24.46 -7.34
CA SER A 204 4.98 -24.57 -5.96
C SER A 204 3.44 -24.48 -5.95
N PRO A 205 2.75 -25.23 -5.05
CA PRO A 205 1.28 -25.20 -4.95
C PRO A 205 0.69 -23.82 -4.61
N THR A 206 1.50 -22.90 -4.09
CA THR A 206 1.07 -21.54 -3.70
C THR A 206 1.60 -20.45 -4.64
N MET A 207 2.32 -20.81 -5.70
CA MET A 207 2.98 -19.82 -6.56
C MET A 207 2.03 -19.29 -7.64
N THR A 208 1.87 -17.96 -7.71
CA THR A 208 1.17 -17.27 -8.80
C THR A 208 2.11 -16.54 -9.76
N MET A 209 3.35 -16.28 -9.34
CA MET A 209 4.40 -15.59 -10.09
C MET A 209 5.78 -16.04 -9.63
N GLY A 210 6.76 -16.06 -10.52
CA GLY A 210 8.15 -16.46 -10.25
C GLY A 210 9.17 -15.45 -10.78
N THR A 211 10.38 -15.45 -10.23
CA THR A 211 11.49 -14.61 -10.70
C THR A 211 12.55 -15.49 -11.35
N VAL A 212 12.97 -15.17 -12.58
CA VAL A 212 14.07 -15.89 -13.25
C VAL A 212 15.38 -15.29 -12.74
N GLN A 213 16.10 -15.99 -11.86
CA GLN A 213 17.37 -15.49 -11.31
C GLN A 213 18.49 -15.59 -12.35
N LYS A 214 18.64 -16.77 -12.95
CA LYS A 214 19.78 -17.08 -13.82
C LYS A 214 19.40 -18.12 -14.85
N TRP A 215 19.83 -17.91 -16.10
CA TRP A 215 19.78 -18.93 -17.15
C TRP A 215 21.06 -19.75 -17.13
N GLU A 216 20.96 -21.07 -17.08
CA GLU A 216 22.12 -21.97 -17.15
C GLU A 216 22.45 -22.35 -18.60
N LYS A 217 21.49 -22.21 -19.52
CA LYS A 217 21.61 -22.57 -20.93
C LYS A 217 21.55 -21.35 -21.84
N LYS A 218 22.36 -21.35 -22.90
CA LYS A 218 22.45 -20.24 -23.86
C LYS A 218 21.68 -20.53 -25.15
N VAL A 219 21.28 -19.46 -25.84
CA VAL A 219 20.62 -19.57 -27.15
C VAL A 219 21.55 -20.31 -28.13
N GLY A 220 21.02 -21.35 -28.76
CA GLY A 220 21.72 -22.25 -29.68
C GLY A 220 22.26 -23.53 -29.05
N GLU A 221 22.15 -23.71 -27.74
CA GLU A 221 22.66 -24.91 -27.06
C GLU A 221 21.70 -26.10 -27.21
N LYS A 222 22.28 -27.30 -27.32
CA LYS A 222 21.54 -28.56 -27.29
C LYS A 222 21.13 -28.86 -25.84
N LEU A 223 19.86 -29.15 -25.67
CA LEU A 223 19.20 -29.46 -24.40
C LEU A 223 18.79 -30.93 -24.40
N SER A 224 19.11 -31.63 -23.31
CA SER A 224 18.65 -33.00 -23.04
C SER A 224 17.55 -32.95 -21.98
N GLU A 225 16.66 -33.95 -21.97
CA GLU A 225 15.65 -34.09 -20.92
C GLU A 225 16.30 -34.15 -19.53
N GLY A 226 15.81 -33.33 -18.60
CA GLY A 226 16.35 -33.24 -17.23
C GLY A 226 17.56 -32.31 -17.07
N ASP A 227 18.05 -31.66 -18.13
CA ASP A 227 19.08 -30.63 -17.98
C ASP A 227 18.53 -29.39 -17.26
N LEU A 228 19.32 -28.76 -16.40
CA LEU A 228 18.93 -27.52 -15.73
C LEU A 228 18.88 -26.36 -16.74
N LEU A 229 17.69 -25.78 -16.94
CA LEU A 229 17.43 -24.70 -17.90
C LEU A 229 17.64 -23.32 -17.28
N ALA A 230 17.02 -23.08 -16.11
CA ALA A 230 17.12 -21.81 -15.38
C ALA A 230 16.85 -21.99 -13.88
N GLU A 231 17.44 -21.12 -13.05
CA GLU A 231 17.11 -21.02 -11.63
C GLU A 231 15.95 -20.05 -11.42
N ILE A 232 14.84 -20.54 -10.86
CA ILE A 232 13.62 -19.76 -10.64
C ILE A 232 13.41 -19.57 -9.14
N GLU A 233 13.40 -18.31 -8.70
CA GLU A 233 13.05 -17.94 -7.33
C GLU A 233 11.54 -17.87 -7.18
N THR A 234 11.04 -18.74 -6.32
CA THR A 234 9.64 -18.76 -5.89
C THR A 234 9.49 -18.03 -4.56
N ASP A 235 8.25 -17.90 -4.08
CA ASP A 235 7.93 -17.33 -2.77
C ASP A 235 8.49 -18.14 -1.58
N LYS A 236 8.92 -19.38 -1.82
CA LYS A 236 9.40 -20.32 -0.78
C LYS A 236 10.87 -20.73 -0.93
N ALA A 237 11.36 -20.87 -2.15
CA ALA A 237 12.71 -21.34 -2.42
C ALA A 237 13.15 -21.00 -3.85
N THR A 238 14.46 -20.96 -4.08
CA THR A 238 15.03 -21.02 -5.43
C THR A 238 15.01 -22.47 -5.88
N ILE A 239 14.26 -22.76 -6.95
CA ILE A 239 14.10 -24.09 -7.53
C ILE A 239 14.70 -24.07 -8.94
N GLY A 240 15.52 -25.07 -9.25
CA GLY A 240 16.01 -25.28 -10.60
C GLY A 240 14.90 -25.79 -11.52
N PHE A 241 14.68 -25.11 -12.64
CA PHE A 241 13.73 -25.54 -13.66
C PHE A 241 14.46 -26.37 -14.72
N GLU A 242 14.05 -27.62 -14.86
CA GLU A 242 14.65 -28.59 -15.78
C GLU A 242 13.97 -28.57 -17.15
N VAL A 243 14.71 -28.98 -18.18
CA VAL A 243 14.22 -29.11 -19.55
C VAL A 243 13.22 -30.27 -19.65
N PRO A 244 11.98 -30.02 -20.11
CA PRO A 244 10.97 -31.06 -20.23
C PRO A 244 11.15 -31.99 -21.43
N GLU A 245 11.76 -31.54 -22.54
CA GLU A 245 11.95 -32.33 -23.77
C GLU A 245 13.27 -31.95 -24.49
N GLU A 246 13.85 -32.89 -25.24
CA GLU A 246 15.09 -32.68 -25.99
C GLU A 246 14.93 -31.67 -27.14
N GLY A 247 15.95 -30.83 -27.36
CA GLY A 247 15.97 -29.93 -28.52
C GLY A 247 17.04 -28.85 -28.44
N TYR A 248 16.93 -27.83 -29.28
CA TYR A 248 17.85 -26.69 -29.32
C TYR A 248 17.15 -25.43 -28.81
N LEU A 249 17.80 -24.67 -27.92
CA LEU A 249 17.26 -23.42 -27.40
C LEU A 249 17.28 -22.34 -28.49
N ALA A 250 16.16 -22.06 -29.14
CA ALA A 250 16.11 -21.14 -30.27
C ALA A 250 16.06 -19.66 -29.86
N LYS A 251 15.36 -19.33 -28.77
CA LYS A 251 15.31 -17.97 -28.23
C LYS A 251 14.84 -17.92 -26.78
N ILE A 252 15.47 -17.03 -26.00
CA ILE A 252 15.00 -16.64 -24.67
C ILE A 252 14.09 -15.41 -24.82
N LEU A 253 12.86 -15.50 -24.31
CA LEU A 253 11.87 -14.42 -24.38
C LEU A 253 11.93 -13.51 -23.14
N ILE A 254 12.33 -14.07 -21.99
CA ILE A 254 12.44 -13.35 -20.72
C ILE A 254 13.90 -13.26 -20.27
N ALA A 255 14.40 -12.03 -20.14
CA ALA A 255 15.76 -11.76 -19.71
C ALA A 255 16.02 -12.25 -18.27
N GLU A 256 17.27 -12.61 -17.98
CA GLU A 256 17.74 -12.90 -16.62
C GLU A 256 17.45 -11.74 -15.66
N GLY A 257 17.07 -12.05 -14.41
CA GLY A 257 16.74 -11.07 -13.39
C GLY A 257 15.34 -10.47 -13.49
N THR A 258 14.51 -10.89 -14.45
CA THR A 258 13.11 -10.43 -14.56
C THR A 258 12.28 -10.99 -13.41
N ARG A 259 11.66 -10.08 -12.64
CA ARG A 259 10.84 -10.39 -11.46
C ARG A 259 9.35 -10.45 -11.79
N ASP A 260 8.60 -11.18 -10.97
CA ASP A 260 7.13 -11.27 -11.01
C ASP A 260 6.57 -11.81 -12.36
N VAL A 261 7.23 -12.79 -12.98
CA VAL A 261 6.73 -13.46 -14.21
C VAL A 261 5.48 -14.31 -13.87
N PRO A 262 4.31 -14.07 -14.50
CA PRO A 262 3.10 -14.84 -14.25
C PRO A 262 3.20 -16.28 -14.74
N LEU A 263 2.47 -17.20 -14.10
CA LEU A 263 2.31 -18.57 -14.59
C LEU A 263 1.76 -18.60 -16.03
N GLY A 264 2.24 -19.54 -16.83
CA GLY A 264 1.81 -19.70 -18.23
C GLY A 264 2.49 -18.74 -19.22
N THR A 265 3.34 -17.81 -18.76
CA THR A 265 4.11 -16.93 -19.65
C THR A 265 5.22 -17.73 -20.34
N PRO A 266 5.40 -17.60 -21.68
CA PRO A 266 6.46 -18.31 -22.40
C PRO A 266 7.85 -17.76 -22.04
N LEU A 267 8.73 -18.63 -21.53
CA LEU A 267 10.09 -18.33 -21.11
C LEU A 267 11.07 -18.40 -22.29
N CYS A 268 10.99 -19.48 -23.06
CA CYS A 268 11.85 -19.73 -24.21
C CYS A 268 11.18 -20.63 -25.26
N ILE A 269 11.79 -20.67 -26.44
CA ILE A 269 11.38 -21.51 -27.57
C ILE A 269 12.44 -22.58 -27.79
N ILE A 270 12.03 -23.84 -27.86
CA ILE A 270 12.87 -24.98 -28.23
C ILE A 270 12.49 -25.45 -29.64
N VAL A 271 13.48 -25.85 -30.43
CA VAL A 271 13.30 -26.36 -31.79
C VAL A 271 14.04 -27.69 -31.94
N GLU A 272 13.47 -28.64 -32.68
CA GLU A 272 14.04 -30.00 -32.84
C GLU A 272 15.33 -30.02 -33.67
N LYS A 273 15.47 -29.10 -34.63
CA LYS A 273 16.60 -29.05 -35.58
C LYS A 273 17.43 -27.79 -35.40
N GLU A 274 18.75 -27.95 -35.42
CA GLU A 274 19.71 -26.85 -35.34
C GLU A 274 19.58 -25.85 -36.50
N SER A 275 19.10 -26.30 -37.68
CA SER A 275 18.89 -25.45 -38.87
C SER A 275 17.83 -24.37 -38.68
N ASP A 276 16.92 -24.55 -37.73
CA ASP A 276 15.69 -23.78 -37.62
C ASP A 276 15.81 -22.68 -36.55
N ILE A 277 16.91 -22.66 -35.79
CA ILE A 277 17.25 -21.63 -34.79
C ILE A 277 17.27 -20.23 -35.42
N GLY A 278 17.78 -20.12 -36.66
CA GLY A 278 17.91 -18.85 -37.38
C GLY A 278 16.56 -18.18 -37.68
N SER A 279 15.48 -18.96 -37.83
CA SER A 279 14.13 -18.44 -38.10
C SER A 279 13.47 -17.79 -36.89
N PHE A 280 13.98 -18.03 -35.66
CA PHE A 280 13.40 -17.49 -34.43
C PHE A 280 14.18 -16.30 -33.84
N ALA A 281 15.30 -15.89 -34.44
CA ALA A 281 16.09 -14.74 -33.98
C ALA A 281 15.23 -13.46 -33.89
N GLU A 282 14.35 -13.23 -34.86
CA GLU A 282 13.40 -12.10 -34.90
C GLU A 282 11.99 -12.44 -34.40
N TYR A 283 11.79 -13.60 -33.76
CA TYR A 283 10.48 -13.97 -33.23
C TYR A 283 10.03 -12.94 -32.19
N LYS A 284 8.97 -12.19 -32.53
CA LYS A 284 8.22 -11.31 -31.63
C LYS A 284 6.82 -11.88 -31.53
N GLU A 285 6.45 -12.33 -30.35
CA GLU A 285 5.07 -12.70 -30.09
C GLU A 285 4.25 -11.40 -29.98
N LEU A 286 3.32 -11.20 -30.90
CA LEU A 286 2.31 -10.15 -30.83
C LEU A 286 1.26 -10.55 -29.79
N THR A 287 1.64 -10.47 -28.51
CA THR A 287 0.68 -10.36 -27.41
C THR A 287 0.75 -8.92 -26.89
N GLY A 288 -0.40 -8.24 -26.90
CA GLY A 288 -0.49 -6.82 -26.55
C GLY A 288 -0.17 -6.57 -25.08
N VAL A 289 1.09 -6.28 -24.78
CA VAL A 289 1.53 -5.51 -23.60
C VAL A 289 2.67 -4.60 -24.05
N ALA A 290 2.52 -3.32 -23.75
CA ALA A 290 3.33 -2.23 -24.26
C ALA A 290 4.84 -2.39 -24.02
N ASP A 291 5.61 -2.17 -25.09
CA ASP A 291 7.04 -1.88 -25.09
C ASP A 291 7.38 -0.75 -24.09
N ILE A 292 8.17 -1.05 -23.06
CA ILE A 292 9.10 -0.08 -22.47
C ILE A 292 10.50 -0.61 -22.76
N LYS A 293 11.16 0.03 -23.70
CA LYS A 293 12.54 -0.23 -24.10
C LYS A 293 13.45 0.89 -23.57
N PRO A 294 14.48 0.58 -22.76
CA PRO A 294 15.68 1.41 -22.65
C PRO A 294 16.68 1.05 -23.76
N GLN A 295 17.28 2.08 -24.37
CA GLN A 295 18.22 1.97 -25.48
C GLN A 295 19.68 1.78 -24.99
N PRO A 296 20.54 1.00 -25.69
CA PRO A 296 21.94 0.74 -25.30
C PRO A 296 22.96 1.68 -25.99
N ALA A 297 24.15 1.78 -25.38
CA ALA A 297 25.33 2.50 -25.88
C ALA A 297 26.27 1.60 -26.75
N PRO A 298 27.20 2.19 -27.57
CA PRO A 298 28.03 1.45 -28.55
C PRO A 298 29.36 0.86 -28.00
N PRO A 299 30.10 0.02 -28.78
CA PRO A 299 30.95 -1.06 -28.21
C PRO A 299 32.48 -1.05 -28.53
N THR A 300 33.21 -1.83 -27.72
CA THR A 300 34.45 -2.67 -27.96
C THR A 300 35.83 -2.04 -28.25
N PRO A 301 37.01 -2.67 -27.89
CA PRO A 301 37.36 -4.10 -28.18
C PRO A 301 38.19 -4.95 -27.17
N THR A 302 37.94 -6.28 -27.25
CA THR A 302 38.80 -7.52 -27.29
C THR A 302 40.26 -7.44 -26.79
N ALA A 303 40.88 -8.38 -26.03
CA ALA A 303 40.96 -9.85 -26.17
C ALA A 303 41.49 -10.60 -24.90
N ALA A 304 41.24 -11.92 -24.90
CA ALA A 304 41.58 -13.09 -24.05
C ALA A 304 43.00 -13.24 -23.42
N PRO A 305 43.36 -14.39 -22.78
CA PRO A 305 42.73 -15.17 -21.69
C PRO A 305 43.72 -15.44 -20.51
N HIS A 306 43.25 -15.86 -19.33
CA HIS A 306 44.14 -16.38 -18.27
C HIS A 306 43.70 -17.75 -17.72
N PRO A 307 44.64 -18.70 -17.51
CA PRO A 307 44.40 -20.02 -16.95
C PRO A 307 44.73 -20.12 -15.44
N VAL A 308 43.97 -20.99 -14.73
CA VAL A 308 44.21 -21.83 -13.52
C VAL A 308 45.10 -21.40 -12.30
N PRO A 309 44.86 -21.98 -11.09
CA PRO A 309 44.94 -21.32 -9.77
C PRO A 309 46.09 -21.80 -8.86
N HIS A 310 46.43 -21.05 -7.78
CA HIS A 310 46.42 -21.50 -6.37
C HIS A 310 47.01 -20.48 -5.35
N VAL A 311 46.26 -20.31 -4.25
CA VAL A 311 46.61 -20.17 -2.81
C VAL A 311 47.94 -19.53 -2.38
N ALA A 312 47.86 -18.43 -1.60
CA ALA A 312 48.65 -18.22 -0.36
C ALA A 312 48.08 -17.11 0.55
N VAL A 313 47.99 -17.46 1.83
CA VAL A 313 47.68 -16.80 3.13
C VAL A 313 47.90 -15.27 3.27
N PRO A 314 47.03 -14.52 4.01
CA PRO A 314 47.33 -13.18 4.48
C PRO A 314 47.79 -13.14 5.95
N THR A 315 48.87 -12.41 6.22
CA THR A 315 49.30 -11.94 7.56
C THR A 315 49.61 -10.43 7.46
N PRO A 316 49.68 -9.66 8.58
CA PRO A 316 48.81 -8.52 8.82
C PRO A 316 49.54 -7.16 8.68
N ALA A 317 48.80 -6.11 8.32
CA ALA A 317 49.31 -4.74 8.27
C ALA A 317 49.04 -3.96 9.59
N PRO A 318 49.92 -3.03 10.00
CA PRO A 318 50.04 -2.54 11.38
C PRO A 318 49.23 -1.27 11.70
N ALA A 319 49.16 -0.99 13.01
CA ALA A 319 48.44 0.08 13.71
C ALA A 319 48.90 1.53 13.39
N PRO A 320 48.06 2.55 13.71
CA PRO A 320 48.29 3.96 13.36
C PRO A 320 49.25 4.68 14.32
N SER A 321 50.04 5.62 13.77
CA SER A 321 50.86 6.59 14.52
C SER A 321 50.36 8.02 14.35
N ALA A 322 50.55 8.81 15.40
CA ALA A 322 49.87 10.05 15.76
C ALA A 322 50.21 11.30 14.91
N ALA A 323 49.24 12.23 14.85
CA ALA A 323 49.40 13.57 14.30
C ALA A 323 50.05 14.54 15.31
N PRO A 324 50.96 15.45 14.89
CA PRO A 324 51.57 16.44 15.75
C PRO A 324 50.67 17.66 16.03
N SER A 325 50.77 18.16 17.25
CA SER A 325 50.04 19.27 17.87
C SER A 325 50.42 20.66 17.36
N SER A 326 49.41 21.51 17.12
CA SER A 326 49.55 22.96 16.88
C SER A 326 49.71 23.77 18.18
N PRO A 327 50.65 24.73 18.29
CA PRO A 327 50.85 25.49 19.52
C PRO A 327 49.80 26.60 19.71
N LYS A 328 49.13 26.58 20.87
CA LYS A 328 48.30 27.68 21.40
C LYS A 328 49.21 28.75 22.03
N GLY A 329 49.34 29.90 21.38
CA GLY A 329 50.03 31.08 21.91
C GLY A 329 49.26 32.37 21.59
N ARG A 330 49.22 33.31 22.54
CA ARG A 330 48.56 34.62 22.41
C ARG A 330 49.38 35.52 21.47
N VAL A 331 48.77 36.02 20.39
CA VAL A 331 49.45 36.88 19.39
C VAL A 331 49.46 38.33 19.87
N PHE A 332 50.64 38.94 20.00
CA PHE A 332 50.80 40.35 20.34
C PHE A 332 50.74 41.19 19.06
N ILE A 333 49.79 42.11 18.97
CA ILE A 333 49.60 43.01 17.81
C ILE A 333 49.38 44.44 18.29
N SER A 334 49.93 45.43 17.59
CA SER A 334 49.68 46.84 17.91
C SER A 334 48.23 47.25 17.52
N PRO A 335 47.56 48.17 18.24
CA PRO A 335 46.17 48.54 17.97
C PRO A 335 45.92 49.06 16.54
N LEU A 336 46.90 49.75 15.97
CA LEU A 336 46.84 50.31 14.61
C LEU A 336 47.01 49.21 13.56
N ALA A 337 47.91 48.25 13.81
CA ALA A 337 48.07 47.05 12.97
C ALA A 337 46.78 46.21 12.95
N LYS A 338 46.11 46.03 14.10
CA LYS A 338 44.85 45.25 14.15
C LYS A 338 43.75 45.85 13.27
N LYS A 339 43.61 47.19 13.22
CA LYS A 339 42.65 47.87 12.34
C LYS A 339 43.00 47.69 10.86
N LEU A 340 44.28 47.83 10.49
CA LEU A 340 44.72 47.66 9.11
C LEU A 340 44.59 46.21 8.60
N ALA A 341 44.82 45.21 9.47
CA ALA A 341 44.60 43.80 9.12
C ALA A 341 43.12 43.52 8.84
N SER A 342 42.20 44.08 9.65
CA SER A 342 40.75 43.92 9.41
C SER A 342 40.27 44.64 8.15
N GLU A 343 40.80 45.83 7.85
CA GLU A 343 40.45 46.58 6.63
C GLU A 343 40.98 45.88 5.36
N LYS A 344 42.15 45.24 5.43
CA LYS A 344 42.76 44.51 4.31
C LYS A 344 42.38 43.03 4.24
N GLY A 345 41.56 42.53 5.17
CA GLY A 345 41.11 41.14 5.20
C GLY A 345 42.22 40.10 5.45
N ILE A 346 43.30 40.49 6.12
CA ILE A 346 44.47 39.63 6.37
C ILE A 346 44.30 38.89 7.70
N ASP A 347 44.44 37.56 7.70
CA ASP A 347 44.38 36.76 8.93
C ASP A 347 45.64 36.97 9.77
N ILE A 348 45.45 37.52 10.97
CA ILE A 348 46.50 37.93 11.92
C ILE A 348 47.37 36.73 12.34
N LYS A 349 46.85 35.50 12.25
CA LYS A 349 47.60 34.28 12.58
C LYS A 349 48.66 33.91 11.55
N GLN A 350 48.56 34.43 10.33
CA GLN A 350 49.47 34.12 9.22
C GLN A 350 50.60 35.15 9.07
N VAL A 351 50.49 36.30 9.76
CA VAL A 351 51.47 37.38 9.72
C VAL A 351 52.46 37.21 10.87
N LYS A 352 53.74 37.05 10.55
CA LYS A 352 54.82 37.00 11.54
C LYS A 352 55.21 38.43 11.93
N GLY A 353 55.10 38.77 13.21
CA GLY A 353 55.42 40.11 13.73
C GLY A 353 56.93 40.32 13.90
N THR A 354 57.41 41.49 13.47
CA THR A 354 58.85 41.83 13.49
C THR A 354 59.19 42.88 14.55
N GLY A 355 58.22 43.28 15.38
CA GLY A 355 58.42 44.24 16.49
C GLY A 355 58.99 43.62 17.78
N PRO A 356 59.36 44.45 18.77
CA PRO A 356 59.84 43.98 20.08
C PRO A 356 58.84 43.02 20.74
N GLU A 357 59.33 41.88 21.23
CA GLU A 357 58.54 40.74 21.74
C GLU A 357 57.60 40.08 20.70
N GLY A 358 57.98 40.07 19.42
CA GLY A 358 57.23 39.38 18.36
C GLY A 358 55.92 40.07 17.99
N ARG A 359 55.80 41.36 18.30
CA ARG A 359 54.58 42.14 18.07
C ARG A 359 54.40 42.49 16.60
N ILE A 360 53.19 42.25 16.05
CA ILE A 360 52.84 42.64 14.67
C ILE A 360 52.64 44.16 14.59
N THR A 361 53.43 44.80 13.74
CA THR A 361 53.41 46.24 13.48
C THR A 361 52.77 46.58 12.14
N LYS A 362 52.51 47.87 11.87
CA LYS A 362 51.92 48.33 10.60
C LYS A 362 52.72 47.86 9.38
N LYS A 363 54.06 47.92 9.47
CA LYS A 363 54.95 47.50 8.37
C LYS A 363 54.76 46.03 8.03
N ASP A 364 54.54 45.17 9.01
CA ASP A 364 54.38 43.73 8.80
C ASP A 364 53.09 43.40 8.04
N ILE A 365 52.02 44.19 8.21
CA ILE A 365 50.75 44.02 7.48
C ILE A 365 50.82 44.64 6.09
N ASP A 366 51.48 45.80 5.96
CA ASP A 366 51.65 46.45 4.67
C ASP A 366 52.61 45.67 3.75
N SER A 367 53.60 44.98 4.33
CA SER A 367 54.54 44.11 3.61
C SER A 367 54.04 42.68 3.45
N PHE A 368 52.90 42.30 4.06
CA PHE A 368 52.33 40.98 3.90
C PHE A 368 51.61 40.86 2.55
N VAL A 369 52.28 40.25 1.58
CA VAL A 369 51.71 39.87 0.30
C VAL A 369 51.16 38.45 0.44
N PRO A 370 49.84 38.21 0.28
CA PRO A 370 49.30 36.85 0.32
C PRO A 370 49.94 36.04 -0.81
N PRO A 371 50.36 34.78 -0.57
CA PRO A 371 50.96 33.95 -1.60
C PRO A 371 49.95 33.72 -2.74
N LYS A 372 50.17 34.40 -3.86
CA LYS A 372 49.51 34.14 -5.14
C LYS A 372 50.22 32.94 -5.78
N SER A 373 49.52 31.82 -5.88
CA SER A 373 49.95 30.66 -6.67
C SER A 373 50.25 31.07 -8.11
N ALA A 374 51.40 30.62 -8.64
CA ALA A 374 51.95 30.98 -9.94
C ALA A 374 51.54 30.00 -11.06
N PRO A 375 51.63 30.40 -12.36
CA PRO A 375 50.80 29.91 -13.47
C PRO A 375 51.53 29.05 -14.52
N VAL A 376 50.77 28.46 -15.46
CA VAL A 376 51.25 27.90 -16.76
C VAL A 376 50.45 28.50 -17.93
N PRO A 377 51.02 28.56 -19.16
CA PRO A 377 50.90 29.71 -20.08
C PRO A 377 49.70 29.70 -21.04
N VAL A 378 49.43 30.87 -21.60
CA VAL A 378 48.30 31.24 -22.47
C VAL A 378 48.70 31.21 -23.95
N THR A 379 47.93 30.52 -24.80
CA THR A 379 47.82 30.76 -26.24
C THR A 379 46.35 31.12 -26.52
N ALA A 380 46.09 32.24 -27.19
CA ALA A 380 44.75 32.80 -27.41
C ALA A 380 44.01 32.15 -28.60
N PRO A 381 42.71 32.42 -28.82
CA PRO A 381 41.58 32.35 -27.88
C PRO A 381 40.45 31.45 -28.43
N THR A 382 39.84 30.61 -27.59
CA THR A 382 38.50 30.02 -27.79
C THR A 382 38.05 29.40 -26.44
N PRO A 383 36.75 29.17 -26.22
CA PRO A 383 36.03 29.58 -25.01
C PRO A 383 36.46 28.89 -23.72
N ALA A 384 36.30 29.62 -22.62
CA ALA A 384 36.70 29.26 -21.26
C ALA A 384 36.09 27.93 -20.78
N VAL A 385 36.96 27.01 -20.37
CA VAL A 385 36.63 25.83 -19.56
C VAL A 385 37.15 26.05 -18.15
N SER A 386 36.24 25.95 -17.18
CA SER A 386 36.41 26.13 -15.75
C SER A 386 36.90 24.86 -15.05
N VAL A 387 37.82 25.03 -14.08
CA VAL A 387 38.26 23.99 -13.13
C VAL A 387 37.38 24.00 -11.85
N PRO A 388 37.19 22.85 -11.18
CA PRO A 388 36.04 22.59 -10.32
C PRO A 388 36.17 23.16 -8.90
N SER A 389 35.05 23.72 -8.42
CA SER A 389 34.81 24.24 -7.06
C SER A 389 34.39 23.10 -6.11
N PRO A 390 34.44 23.28 -4.77
CA PRO A 390 34.01 22.27 -3.81
C PRO A 390 32.57 21.87 -4.10
N ALA A 391 32.28 20.57 -4.13
CA ALA A 391 30.95 20.04 -4.44
C ALA A 391 29.93 20.52 -3.41
N VAL A 392 29.33 21.67 -3.69
CA VAL A 392 28.00 22.05 -3.21
C VAL A 392 27.10 20.91 -3.66
N ALA A 393 26.43 20.25 -2.71
CA ALA A 393 25.45 19.21 -3.04
C ALA A 393 24.57 19.76 -4.15
N ALA A 394 24.63 19.13 -5.33
CA ALA A 394 23.97 19.62 -6.52
C ALA A 394 22.50 19.81 -6.17
N VAL A 395 22.04 21.06 -6.23
CA VAL A 395 20.61 21.34 -6.16
C VAL A 395 19.99 20.53 -7.29
N PRO A 396 19.08 19.58 -7.02
CA PRO A 396 18.59 18.66 -8.04
C PRO A 396 18.01 19.49 -9.20
N SER A 397 18.60 19.34 -10.38
CA SER A 397 18.30 20.14 -11.58
C SER A 397 17.20 19.51 -12.45
N GLY A 398 16.53 18.47 -11.95
CA GLY A 398 15.42 17.79 -12.61
C GLY A 398 14.06 18.25 -12.07
N VAL A 399 13.03 18.21 -12.93
CA VAL A 399 11.63 18.49 -12.54
C VAL A 399 11.10 17.41 -11.58
N PHE A 400 11.59 16.18 -11.70
CA PHE A 400 11.26 15.06 -10.83
C PHE A 400 12.43 14.08 -10.73
N THR A 401 12.32 13.10 -9.84
CA THR A 401 13.26 11.99 -9.69
C THR A 401 12.47 10.74 -9.34
N ASP A 402 12.65 9.69 -10.13
CA ASP A 402 11.98 8.41 -9.89
C ASP A 402 12.82 7.55 -8.94
N VAL A 403 12.19 7.09 -7.85
CA VAL A 403 12.81 6.21 -6.86
C VAL A 403 12.08 4.86 -6.90
N PRO A 404 12.77 3.73 -7.12
CA PRO A 404 12.13 2.42 -7.19
C PRO A 404 11.46 2.05 -5.86
N ILE A 405 10.28 1.42 -5.94
CA ILE A 405 9.51 1.00 -4.76
C ILE A 405 10.19 -0.22 -4.11
N SER A 406 10.38 -0.18 -2.79
CA SER A 406 10.89 -1.33 -2.03
C SER A 406 9.80 -2.38 -1.79
N ASN A 407 10.17 -3.67 -1.72
CA ASN A 407 9.22 -4.75 -1.44
C ASN A 407 8.46 -4.57 -0.12
N ILE A 408 9.14 -4.11 0.93
CA ILE A 408 8.50 -3.82 2.23
C ILE A 408 7.39 -2.76 2.06
N ARG A 409 7.64 -1.71 1.28
CA ARG A 409 6.66 -0.65 1.02
C ARG A 409 5.48 -1.17 0.19
N LYS A 410 5.73 -2.05 -0.79
CA LYS A 410 4.68 -2.71 -1.59
C LYS A 410 3.71 -3.51 -0.69
N VAL A 411 4.25 -4.32 0.23
CA VAL A 411 3.44 -5.12 1.17
C VAL A 411 2.65 -4.24 2.15
N ILE A 412 3.27 -3.21 2.72
CA ILE A 412 2.59 -2.27 3.62
C ILE A 412 1.46 -1.54 2.87
N ALA A 413 1.71 -1.08 1.64
CA ALA A 413 0.69 -0.42 0.83
C ALA A 413 -0.49 -1.35 0.56
N GLN A 414 -0.25 -2.60 0.16
CA GLN A 414 -1.31 -3.59 -0.05
C GLN A 414 -2.16 -3.80 1.21
N ARG A 415 -1.53 -3.95 2.38
CA ARG A 415 -2.24 -4.13 3.66
C ARG A 415 -3.06 -2.90 4.06
N LEU A 416 -2.52 -1.70 3.87
CA LEU A 416 -3.23 -0.45 4.18
C LEU A 416 -4.43 -0.24 3.25
N VAL A 417 -4.27 -0.52 1.96
CA VAL A 417 -5.35 -0.44 0.97
C VAL A 417 -6.44 -1.46 1.30
N GLN A 418 -6.07 -2.72 1.54
CA GLN A 418 -7.01 -3.76 1.96
C GLN A 418 -7.79 -3.32 3.21
N SER A 419 -7.09 -2.87 4.26
CA SER A 419 -7.72 -2.40 5.49
C SER A 419 -8.71 -1.26 5.23
N LYS A 420 -8.29 -0.24 4.47
CA LYS A 420 -9.10 0.97 4.30
C LYS A 420 -10.28 0.79 3.37
N GLN A 421 -10.21 -0.16 2.44
CA GLN A 421 -11.29 -0.51 1.53
C GLN A 421 -12.31 -1.46 2.17
N THR A 422 -11.85 -2.41 3.00
CA THR A 422 -12.71 -3.46 3.57
C THR A 422 -13.32 -3.07 4.91
N ILE A 423 -12.58 -2.38 5.77
CA ILE A 423 -13.02 -2.04 7.13
C ILE A 423 -13.74 -0.69 7.12
N PRO A 424 -15.02 -0.62 7.52
CA PRO A 424 -15.72 0.65 7.69
C PRO A 424 -15.20 1.36 8.94
N HIS A 425 -14.23 2.25 8.73
CA HIS A 425 -13.61 3.02 9.80
C HIS A 425 -14.52 4.16 10.23
N TYR A 426 -14.73 4.28 11.54
CA TYR A 426 -15.19 5.52 12.16
C TYR A 426 -14.23 5.91 13.29
N TYR A 427 -14.30 7.16 13.71
CA TYR A 427 -13.33 7.75 14.64
C TYR A 427 -14.04 8.38 15.82
N LEU A 428 -13.54 8.07 17.02
CA LEU A 428 -13.95 8.70 18.27
C LEU A 428 -12.76 9.43 18.86
N SER A 429 -12.97 10.64 19.39
CA SER A 429 -11.90 11.45 19.95
C SER A 429 -12.31 12.01 21.30
N ILE A 430 -11.39 12.01 22.25
CA ILE A 430 -11.57 12.60 23.58
C ILE A 430 -10.30 13.33 24.01
N ASP A 431 -10.47 14.26 24.95
CA ASP A 431 -9.37 14.90 25.65
C ASP A 431 -9.25 14.33 27.06
N ILE A 432 -8.01 14.06 27.47
CA ILE A 432 -7.66 13.42 28.74
C ILE A 432 -6.72 14.33 29.52
N ASN A 433 -7.02 14.54 30.81
CA ASN A 433 -6.12 15.27 31.70
C ASN A 433 -4.98 14.36 32.17
N MET A 434 -3.73 14.75 31.87
CA MET A 434 -2.52 13.99 32.17
C MET A 434 -1.84 14.41 33.49
N GLY A 435 -2.39 15.37 34.23
CA GLY A 435 -1.78 15.93 35.44
C GLY A 435 -1.35 14.88 36.46
N GLU A 436 -2.31 14.06 36.92
CA GLU A 436 -2.07 13.01 37.93
C GLU A 436 -1.06 11.96 37.47
N ILE A 437 -1.12 11.52 36.21
CA ILE A 437 -0.16 10.57 35.65
C ILE A 437 1.26 11.16 35.62
N LEU A 438 1.41 12.44 35.29
CA LEU A 438 2.72 13.07 35.25
C LEU A 438 3.32 13.18 36.66
N LEU A 439 2.50 13.38 37.69
CA LEU A 439 2.93 13.36 39.09
C LEU A 439 3.35 11.94 39.50
N LEU A 440 2.48 10.95 39.31
CA LEU A 440 2.76 9.55 39.64
C LEU A 440 4.00 9.03 38.91
N ARG A 441 4.16 9.39 37.63
CA ARG A 441 5.34 9.03 36.85
C ARG A 441 6.63 9.61 37.43
N LYS A 442 6.60 10.84 37.97
CA LYS A 442 7.77 11.43 38.62
C LYS A 442 8.12 10.65 39.89
N GLU A 443 7.13 10.40 40.74
CA GLU A 443 7.30 9.64 41.98
C GLU A 443 7.82 8.23 41.72
N LEU A 444 7.20 7.48 40.81
CA LEU A 444 7.63 6.13 40.46
C LEU A 444 9.03 6.12 39.83
N ASN A 445 9.38 7.12 39.02
CA ASN A 445 10.74 7.21 38.48
C ASN A 445 11.78 7.50 39.58
N GLU A 446 11.46 8.26 40.62
CA GLU A 446 12.37 8.46 41.75
C GLU A 446 12.62 7.15 42.51
N VAL A 447 11.56 6.35 42.74
CA VAL A 447 11.68 5.04 43.41
C VAL A 447 12.41 4.02 42.53
N THR A 448 12.08 3.96 41.24
CA THR A 448 12.61 2.93 40.32
C THR A 448 14.02 3.27 39.80
N LYS A 449 14.59 4.43 40.17
CA LYS A 449 16.01 4.75 39.91
C LYS A 449 16.94 3.68 40.44
N ALA A 450 16.63 3.10 41.59
CA ALA A 450 17.42 2.01 42.19
C ALA A 450 17.48 0.76 41.30
N GLU A 451 16.45 0.51 40.48
CA GLU A 451 16.34 -0.65 39.59
C GLU A 451 16.71 -0.33 38.13
N ASN A 452 17.17 0.90 37.86
CA ASN A 452 17.56 1.39 36.53
C ASN A 452 16.46 1.25 35.46
N VAL A 453 15.18 1.39 35.84
CA VAL A 453 14.05 1.41 34.90
C VAL A 453 13.47 2.81 34.82
N LYS A 454 13.33 3.33 33.60
CA LYS A 454 12.76 4.65 33.34
C LYS A 454 11.39 4.52 32.70
N LEU A 455 10.35 4.84 33.46
CA LEU A 455 8.96 4.79 33.01
C LEU A 455 8.64 5.97 32.09
N SER A 456 8.00 5.66 30.96
CA SER A 456 7.48 6.60 29.98
C SER A 456 5.96 6.76 30.13
N VAL A 457 5.37 7.82 29.55
CA VAL A 457 3.91 7.97 29.48
C VAL A 457 3.28 6.85 28.64
N ASN A 458 4.01 6.34 27.65
CA ASN A 458 3.55 5.26 26.78
C ASN A 458 3.30 3.97 27.56
N ASP A 459 4.05 3.70 28.62
CA ASP A 459 3.88 2.50 29.45
C ASP A 459 2.53 2.52 30.19
N PHE A 460 2.12 3.70 30.69
CA PHE A 460 0.79 3.90 31.28
C PHE A 460 -0.33 3.77 30.24
N ILE A 461 -0.12 4.29 29.03
CA ILE A 461 -1.09 4.18 27.93
C ILE A 461 -1.30 2.71 27.54
N ILE A 462 -0.22 1.92 27.43
CA ILE A 462 -0.31 0.48 27.12
C ILE A 462 -1.04 -0.26 28.24
N LYS A 463 -0.74 0.03 29.51
CA LYS A 463 -1.42 -0.63 30.63
C LYS A 463 -2.90 -0.24 30.69
N ALA A 464 -3.22 1.04 30.55
CA ALA A 464 -4.59 1.54 30.57
C ALA A 464 -5.41 0.99 29.39
N SER A 465 -4.84 0.94 28.18
CA SER A 465 -5.53 0.37 27.02
C SER A 465 -5.79 -1.13 27.21
N ALA A 466 -4.82 -1.86 27.76
CA ALA A 466 -4.99 -3.28 28.05
C ALA A 466 -6.09 -3.56 29.10
N LEU A 467 -6.14 -2.78 30.18
CA LEU A 467 -7.20 -2.90 31.20
C LEU A 467 -8.58 -2.48 30.65
N SER A 468 -8.62 -1.47 29.79
CA SER A 468 -9.86 -1.02 29.12
C SER A 468 -10.41 -2.12 28.20
N CYS A 469 -9.53 -2.81 27.48
CA CYS A 469 -9.89 -3.99 26.67
C CYS A 469 -10.41 -5.16 27.51
N LEU A 470 -10.03 -5.29 28.79
CA LEU A 470 -10.63 -6.29 29.69
C LEU A 470 -12.03 -5.89 30.16
N LYS A 471 -12.26 -4.60 30.42
CA LYS A 471 -13.58 -4.09 30.84
C LYS A 471 -14.59 -4.08 29.70
N VAL A 472 -14.15 -3.75 28.49
CA VAL A 472 -14.96 -3.73 27.28
C VAL A 472 -14.35 -4.70 26.26
N PRO A 473 -14.67 -6.00 26.36
CA PRO A 473 -13.98 -7.03 25.59
C PRO A 473 -14.36 -7.04 24.11
N GLU A 474 -15.49 -6.44 23.73
CA GLU A 474 -15.90 -6.24 22.34
C GLU A 474 -14.86 -5.45 21.54
N ALA A 475 -14.21 -4.45 22.16
CA ALA A 475 -13.14 -3.67 21.56
C ALA A 475 -11.84 -4.50 21.33
N ASN A 476 -11.71 -5.66 21.97
CA ASN A 476 -10.59 -6.59 21.84
C ASN A 476 -10.96 -7.83 20.99
N SER A 477 -11.67 -7.59 19.89
CA SER A 477 -12.15 -8.65 18.99
C SER A 477 -11.60 -8.47 17.57
N SER A 478 -11.67 -9.52 16.77
CA SER A 478 -11.38 -9.48 15.33
C SER A 478 -12.57 -9.97 14.52
N TRP A 479 -12.75 -9.37 13.36
CA TRP A 479 -13.71 -9.83 12.37
C TRP A 479 -13.10 -10.98 11.56
N MET A 480 -13.63 -12.19 11.73
CA MET A 480 -13.42 -13.30 10.78
C MET A 480 -14.72 -13.43 10.00
N ASP A 481 -14.70 -13.49 8.67
CA ASP A 481 -15.89 -13.28 7.83
C ASP A 481 -17.14 -14.09 8.23
N THR A 482 -16.94 -15.25 8.86
CA THR A 482 -18.01 -16.09 9.44
C THR A 482 -18.33 -15.80 10.92
N VAL A 483 -17.33 -15.42 11.73
CA VAL A 483 -17.44 -15.30 13.19
C VAL A 483 -16.64 -14.11 13.74
N ILE A 484 -17.19 -13.41 14.73
CA ILE A 484 -16.41 -12.43 15.50
C ILE A 484 -15.57 -13.19 16.54
N ARG A 485 -14.24 -13.11 16.43
CA ARG A 485 -13.32 -13.72 17.40
C ARG A 485 -13.01 -12.71 18.49
N GLN A 486 -13.59 -12.93 19.67
CA GLN A 486 -13.29 -12.16 20.87
C GLN A 486 -12.06 -12.75 21.59
N HIS A 487 -11.07 -11.90 21.91
CA HIS A 487 -9.86 -12.33 22.61
C HIS A 487 -9.96 -12.01 24.10
N HIS A 488 -9.66 -13.00 24.94
CA HIS A 488 -9.59 -12.81 26.41
C HIS A 488 -8.22 -12.35 26.88
N VAL A 489 -7.18 -12.61 26.07
CA VAL A 489 -5.82 -12.12 26.27
C VAL A 489 -5.66 -10.83 25.46
N VAL A 490 -5.07 -9.81 26.08
CA VAL A 490 -4.75 -8.54 25.42
C VAL A 490 -3.27 -8.47 25.09
N ASP A 491 -2.97 -8.43 23.80
CA ASP A 491 -1.65 -8.23 23.22
C ASP A 491 -1.61 -6.89 22.50
N VAL A 492 -0.70 -6.00 22.93
CA VAL A 492 -0.67 -4.61 22.45
C VAL A 492 0.51 -4.43 21.50
N SER A 493 0.21 -4.20 20.22
CA SER A 493 1.16 -3.80 19.19
C SER A 493 1.51 -2.32 19.35
N VAL A 494 2.80 -1.99 19.42
CA VAL A 494 3.28 -0.61 19.55
C VAL A 494 3.92 -0.19 18.23
N ALA A 495 3.39 0.86 17.61
CA ALA A 495 3.92 1.37 16.36
C ALA A 495 5.26 2.09 16.57
N VAL A 496 6.34 1.57 15.97
CA VAL A 496 7.70 2.13 16.06
C VAL A 496 8.16 2.58 14.68
N SER A 497 8.53 3.84 14.57
CA SER A 497 9.12 4.41 13.36
C SER A 497 10.60 4.01 13.25
N THR A 498 10.99 3.41 12.13
CA THR A 498 12.39 3.06 11.80
C THR A 498 12.77 3.69 10.46
N PRO A 499 14.08 3.83 10.13
CA PRO A 499 14.51 4.37 8.84
C PRO A 499 14.00 3.58 7.63
N VAL A 500 13.80 2.27 7.79
CA VAL A 500 13.31 1.37 6.74
C VAL A 500 11.79 1.48 6.57
N GLY A 501 11.07 1.87 7.62
CA GLY A 501 9.63 2.05 7.60
C GLY A 501 8.97 1.89 8.97
N LEU A 502 7.66 1.65 8.96
CA LEU A 502 6.88 1.39 10.16
C LEU A 502 6.94 -0.10 10.51
N ILE A 503 7.25 -0.40 11.77
CA ILE A 503 7.17 -1.76 12.31
C ILE A 503 6.38 -1.74 13.62
N THR A 504 5.66 -2.83 13.88
CA THR A 504 4.70 -2.93 14.99
C THR A 504 5.04 -4.11 15.89
N PRO A 505 6.10 -4.02 16.73
CA PRO A 505 6.37 -5.04 17.74
C PRO A 505 5.20 -5.20 18.73
N ILE A 506 5.02 -6.42 19.22
CA ILE A 506 3.90 -6.82 20.08
C ILE A 506 4.40 -6.99 21.52
N VAL A 507 3.72 -6.33 22.46
CA VAL A 507 3.85 -6.58 23.90
C VAL A 507 2.80 -7.61 24.29
N PHE A 508 3.26 -8.85 24.46
CA PHE A 508 2.39 -9.96 24.85
C PHE A 508 1.87 -9.83 26.29
N ASN A 509 0.62 -10.21 26.50
CA ASN A 509 -0.06 -10.27 27.80
C ASN A 509 0.06 -8.96 28.61
N ALA A 510 -0.08 -7.81 27.94
CA ALA A 510 0.06 -6.50 28.57
C ALA A 510 -0.92 -6.27 29.74
N HIS A 511 -2.07 -6.96 29.72
CA HIS A 511 -3.06 -6.90 30.79
C HIS A 511 -2.54 -7.46 32.12
N ILE A 512 -1.67 -8.48 32.11
CA ILE A 512 -1.10 -9.11 33.33
C ILE A 512 0.15 -8.38 33.79
N LYS A 513 1.00 -7.97 32.85
CA LYS A 513 2.32 -7.41 33.16
C LYS A 513 2.24 -6.09 33.94
N GLY A 514 3.19 -5.89 34.84
CA GLY A 514 3.39 -4.62 35.54
C GLY A 514 4.09 -3.58 34.66
N LEU A 515 4.00 -2.30 35.03
CA LEU A 515 4.55 -1.17 34.26
C LEU A 515 6.06 -1.30 34.00
N ALA A 516 6.84 -1.73 34.99
CA ALA A 516 8.28 -1.89 34.84
C ALA A 516 8.64 -2.98 33.82
N SER A 517 7.89 -4.09 33.78
CA SER A 517 8.07 -5.16 32.79
C SER A 517 7.68 -4.69 31.39
N ILE A 518 6.55 -3.97 31.26
CA ILE A 518 6.11 -3.39 29.98
C ILE A 518 7.19 -2.46 29.43
N SER A 519 7.75 -1.60 30.27
CA SER A 519 8.80 -0.65 29.87
C SER A 519 10.06 -1.36 29.36
N LYS A 520 10.51 -2.42 30.06
CA LYS A 520 11.65 -3.25 29.62
C LYS A 520 11.36 -3.95 28.29
N ASP A 521 10.17 -4.53 28.13
CA ASP A 521 9.75 -5.22 26.91
C ASP A 521 9.73 -4.26 25.71
N VAL A 522 9.09 -3.09 25.88
CA VAL A 522 9.00 -2.05 24.84
C VAL A 522 10.39 -1.55 24.45
N LEU A 523 11.28 -1.30 25.42
CA LEU A 523 12.65 -0.86 25.13
C LEU A 523 13.45 -1.91 24.36
N SER A 524 13.37 -3.18 24.76
CA SER A 524 14.02 -4.31 24.09
C SER A 524 13.50 -4.48 22.67
N LEU A 525 12.17 -4.50 22.49
CA LEU A 525 11.53 -4.64 21.19
C LEU A 525 11.83 -3.45 20.28
N ALA A 526 11.81 -2.22 20.78
CA ALA A 526 12.12 -1.03 20.00
C ALA A 526 13.59 -0.96 19.56
N THR A 527 14.51 -1.50 20.38
CA THR A 527 15.94 -1.59 20.03
C THR A 527 16.14 -2.63 18.91
N ARG A 528 15.56 -3.83 19.08
CA ARG A 528 15.62 -4.88 18.05
C ARG A 528 14.90 -4.50 16.76
N ALA A 529 13.83 -3.71 16.85
CA ALA A 529 13.12 -3.14 15.71
C ALA A 529 14.02 -2.20 14.89
N ARG A 530 14.71 -1.28 15.57
CA ARG A 530 15.63 -0.34 14.94
C ARG A 530 16.85 -1.03 14.32
N GLU A 531 17.31 -2.12 14.93
CA GLU A 531 18.39 -2.96 14.40
C GLU A 531 17.95 -3.95 13.31
N GLY A 532 16.65 -4.09 13.04
CA GLY A 532 16.12 -5.04 12.05
C GLY A 532 16.21 -6.52 12.47
N LYS A 533 16.34 -6.82 13.76
CA LYS A 533 16.53 -8.18 14.31
C LYS A 533 15.27 -8.77 14.96
N LEU A 534 14.08 -8.24 14.63
CA LEU A 534 12.83 -8.77 15.14
C LEU A 534 12.44 -10.06 14.43
N LYS A 535 11.95 -11.03 15.21
CA LYS A 535 11.41 -12.28 14.65
C LYS A 535 10.00 -12.05 14.11
N PRO A 536 9.54 -12.79 13.08
CA PRO A 536 8.20 -12.65 12.52
C PRO A 536 7.08 -12.73 13.56
N HIS A 537 7.18 -13.65 14.53
CA HIS A 537 6.17 -13.80 15.58
C HIS A 537 6.05 -12.58 16.51
N GLU A 538 7.04 -11.67 16.52
CA GLU A 538 7.05 -10.48 17.39
C GLU A 538 6.34 -9.28 16.77
N PHE A 539 6.02 -9.31 15.48
CA PHE A 539 5.32 -8.22 14.79
C PHE A 539 4.14 -8.69 13.92
N GLN A 540 3.89 -10.01 13.87
CA GLN A 540 2.72 -10.59 13.22
C GLN A 540 1.69 -10.97 14.29
N GLY A 541 0.51 -10.33 14.24
CA GLY A 541 -0.58 -10.55 15.18
C GLY A 541 -0.83 -9.34 16.07
N GLY A 542 -1.01 -9.60 17.37
CA GLY A 542 -1.49 -8.62 18.34
C GLY A 542 -2.99 -8.40 18.21
N THR A 543 -3.65 -8.07 19.31
CA THR A 543 -5.10 -7.86 19.36
C THR A 543 -5.48 -6.39 19.28
N PHE A 544 -4.58 -5.50 19.70
CA PHE A 544 -4.80 -4.05 19.74
C PHE A 544 -3.53 -3.30 19.30
N THR A 545 -3.66 -2.15 18.65
CA THR A 545 -2.49 -1.31 18.28
C THR A 545 -2.54 0.06 18.96
N VAL A 546 -1.39 0.52 19.44
CA VAL A 546 -1.16 1.90 19.91
C VAL A 546 -0.12 2.57 19.02
N SER A 547 -0.45 3.76 18.53
CA SER A 547 0.44 4.63 17.77
C SER A 547 0.53 6.00 18.43
N ASN A 548 1.76 6.48 18.63
CA ASN A 548 2.02 7.73 19.33
C ASN A 548 2.89 8.64 18.47
N LEU A 549 2.36 9.82 18.14
CA LEU A 549 3.07 10.86 17.38
C LEU A 549 3.26 12.15 18.20
N GLY A 550 3.05 12.10 19.52
CA GLY A 550 3.21 13.25 20.41
C GLY A 550 4.64 13.81 20.42
N MET A 551 5.65 12.99 20.11
CA MET A 551 7.04 13.47 19.98
C MET A 551 7.26 14.40 18.78
N TYR A 552 6.39 14.35 17.76
CA TYR A 552 6.46 15.19 16.57
C TYR A 552 5.60 16.47 16.68
N GLY A 553 4.99 16.72 17.85
CA GLY A 553 4.13 17.89 18.07
C GLY A 553 2.76 17.80 17.39
N ILE A 554 2.33 16.60 16.97
CA ILE A 554 1.01 16.39 16.37
C ILE A 554 -0.06 16.43 17.45
N LYS A 555 -1.01 17.37 17.33
CA LYS A 555 -2.12 17.52 18.27
C LYS A 555 -3.14 16.39 18.18
N ASN A 556 -3.59 16.06 16.99
CA ASN A 556 -4.55 14.99 16.72
C ASN A 556 -4.22 14.33 15.38
N PHE A 557 -4.37 13.02 15.29
CA PHE A 557 -4.34 12.27 14.04
C PHE A 557 -5.21 11.01 14.16
N SER A 558 -5.64 10.50 13.01
CA SER A 558 -6.38 9.24 12.92
C SER A 558 -5.48 8.20 12.24
N ALA A 559 -5.34 7.03 12.85
CA ALA A 559 -4.57 5.94 12.28
C ALA A 559 -5.48 4.95 11.53
N ILE A 560 -4.90 4.23 10.57
CA ILE A 560 -5.56 3.14 9.85
C ILE A 560 -5.33 1.86 10.64
N ILE A 561 -6.39 1.06 10.81
CA ILE A 561 -6.34 -0.20 11.56
C ILE A 561 -5.47 -1.20 10.79
N ASN A 562 -4.68 -2.01 11.50
CA ASN A 562 -3.94 -3.12 10.91
C ASN A 562 -4.78 -4.41 11.00
N PRO A 563 -5.23 -5.00 9.88
CA PRO A 563 -5.95 -6.27 9.91
C PRO A 563 -5.07 -7.38 10.52
N PRO A 564 -5.62 -8.31 11.32
CA PRO A 564 -7.04 -8.57 11.57
C PRO A 564 -7.65 -7.82 12.78
N GLN A 565 -6.98 -6.81 13.34
CA GLN A 565 -7.46 -6.10 14.53
C GLN A 565 -8.69 -5.24 14.22
N ALA A 566 -9.51 -4.95 15.24
CA ALA A 566 -10.68 -4.08 15.11
C ALA A 566 -10.43 -2.61 15.49
N CYS A 567 -9.37 -2.33 16.27
CA CYS A 567 -9.15 -1.01 16.86
C CYS A 567 -7.69 -0.56 16.78
N ILE A 568 -7.47 0.74 16.62
CA ILE A 568 -6.16 1.38 16.78
C ILE A 568 -6.28 2.70 17.53
N LEU A 569 -5.43 2.89 18.53
CA LEU A 569 -5.35 4.10 19.34
C LEU A 569 -4.26 5.03 18.78
N ALA A 570 -4.65 6.26 18.47
CA ALA A 570 -3.76 7.34 18.07
C ALA A 570 -3.61 8.35 19.21
N VAL A 571 -2.38 8.55 19.67
CA VAL A 571 -2.05 9.43 20.81
C VAL A 571 -1.32 10.67 20.32
N GLY A 572 -1.94 11.83 20.53
CA GLY A 572 -1.37 13.15 20.23
C GLY A 572 -0.37 13.64 21.27
N GLY A 573 0.16 14.85 21.03
CA GLY A 573 1.01 15.57 21.98
C GLY A 573 0.22 16.11 23.18
N SER A 574 0.88 16.17 24.33
CA SER A 574 0.35 16.83 25.52
C SER A 574 0.55 18.34 25.41
N GLU A 575 -0.52 19.11 25.56
CA GLU A 575 -0.48 20.58 25.53
C GLU A 575 -1.12 21.16 26.80
N ASN A 576 -0.59 22.30 27.26
CA ASN A 576 -1.15 22.99 28.42
C ASN A 576 -2.36 23.83 27.96
N ARG A 577 -3.54 23.54 28.50
CA ARG A 577 -4.78 24.28 28.24
C ARG A 577 -5.29 24.94 29.51
N LEU A 578 -5.90 26.11 29.35
CA LEU A 578 -6.60 26.80 30.42
C LEU A 578 -8.00 26.17 30.56
N ILE A 579 -8.30 25.64 31.75
CA ILE A 579 -9.59 25.04 32.09
C ILE A 579 -10.24 25.91 33.18
N PRO A 580 -11.56 26.17 33.12
CA PRO A 580 -12.26 26.83 34.21
C PRO A 580 -12.05 26.09 35.53
N ALA A 581 -11.72 26.83 36.58
CA ALA A 581 -11.50 26.27 37.91
C ALA A 581 -12.16 27.17 38.95
N ASP A 582 -12.66 26.57 40.02
CA ASP A 582 -13.28 27.24 41.16
C ASP A 582 -12.22 27.83 42.11
N ASN A 583 -11.28 28.60 41.56
CA ASN A 583 -10.26 29.33 42.30
C ASN A 583 -10.46 30.85 42.11
N ASP A 584 -9.78 31.68 42.92
CA ASP A 584 -9.90 33.15 42.84
C ASP A 584 -9.55 33.72 41.45
N LYS A 585 -8.80 32.96 40.64
CA LYS A 585 -8.40 33.34 39.28
C LYS A 585 -9.45 32.94 38.22
N GLY A 586 -10.41 32.07 38.55
CA GLY A 586 -11.43 31.52 37.66
C GLY A 586 -10.93 30.51 36.61
N PHE A 587 -9.64 30.16 36.62
CA PHE A 587 -9.03 29.22 35.68
C PHE A 587 -7.81 28.52 36.27
N ASP A 588 -7.49 27.33 35.76
CA ASP A 588 -6.27 26.59 36.04
C ASP A 588 -5.63 26.06 34.75
N VAL A 589 -4.35 25.71 34.81
CA VAL A 589 -3.59 25.16 33.68
C VAL A 589 -3.54 23.63 33.83
N ALA A 590 -4.17 22.92 32.90
CA ALA A 590 -4.12 21.46 32.85
C ALA A 590 -3.35 20.98 31.62
N SER A 591 -2.59 19.89 31.77
CA SER A 591 -1.94 19.23 30.64
C SER A 591 -2.93 18.27 30.00
N MET A 592 -3.38 18.60 28.79
CA MET A 592 -4.40 17.84 28.06
C MET A 592 -3.75 17.08 26.91
N MET A 593 -4.11 15.81 26.77
CA MET A 593 -3.72 14.95 25.66
C MET A 593 -4.96 14.55 24.87
N SER A 594 -4.98 14.87 23.57
CA SER A 594 -6.02 14.42 22.66
C SER A 594 -5.72 13.01 22.19
N VAL A 595 -6.71 12.13 22.28
CA VAL A 595 -6.61 10.73 21.88
C VAL A 595 -7.73 10.41 20.92
N THR A 596 -7.40 9.72 19.84
CA THR A 596 -8.37 9.31 18.82
C THR A 596 -8.32 7.80 18.64
N LEU A 597 -9.47 7.15 18.78
CA LEU A 597 -9.65 5.72 18.56
C LEU A 597 -10.32 5.52 17.20
N SER A 598 -9.66 4.78 16.31
CA SER A 598 -10.29 4.27 15.10
C SER A 598 -10.84 2.88 15.37
N CYS A 599 -12.08 2.65 15.00
CA CYS A 599 -12.79 1.39 15.24
C CYS A 599 -13.37 0.82 13.94
N ASP A 600 -13.41 -0.51 13.86
CA ASP A 600 -14.21 -1.26 12.89
C ASP A 600 -15.67 -1.27 13.33
N HIS A 601 -16.53 -0.54 12.61
CA HIS A 601 -17.94 -0.39 12.98
C HIS A 601 -18.75 -1.71 12.88
N ARG A 602 -18.21 -2.76 12.27
CA ARG A 602 -18.87 -4.08 12.21
C ARG A 602 -18.82 -4.83 13.55
N VAL A 603 -17.82 -4.52 14.37
CA VAL A 603 -17.55 -5.19 15.65
C VAL A 603 -17.79 -4.25 16.82
N VAL A 604 -17.37 -2.99 16.68
CA VAL A 604 -17.44 -2.00 17.74
C VAL A 604 -18.43 -0.92 17.34
N ASP A 605 -19.56 -0.86 18.04
CA ASP A 605 -20.53 0.20 17.86
C ASP A 605 -20.10 1.50 18.55
N GLY A 606 -20.75 2.62 18.19
CA GLY A 606 -20.46 3.93 18.77
C GLY A 606 -20.56 3.94 20.31
N ALA A 607 -21.52 3.24 20.89
CA ALA A 607 -21.67 3.15 22.35
C ALA A 607 -20.53 2.35 23.00
N VAL A 608 -20.13 1.22 22.41
CA VAL A 608 -19.05 0.37 22.89
C VAL A 608 -17.71 1.09 22.83
N GLY A 609 -17.43 1.76 21.70
CA GLY A 609 -16.23 2.58 21.55
C GLY A 609 -16.19 3.74 22.55
N ALA A 610 -17.34 4.37 22.83
CA ALA A 610 -17.44 5.42 23.85
C ALA A 610 -17.23 4.87 25.28
N GLN A 611 -17.76 3.68 25.60
CA GLN A 611 -17.53 3.01 26.88
C GLN A 611 -16.06 2.64 27.07
N TRP A 612 -15.39 2.12 26.03
CA TRP A 612 -13.96 1.83 26.07
C TRP A 612 -13.15 3.10 26.33
N LEU A 613 -13.46 4.19 25.62
CA LEU A 613 -12.80 5.48 25.81
C LEU A 613 -13.07 6.08 27.20
N ALA A 614 -14.25 5.85 27.77
CA ALA A 614 -14.59 6.30 29.12
C ALA A 614 -13.77 5.57 30.20
N GLU A 615 -13.64 4.24 30.11
CA GLU A 615 -12.79 3.48 31.03
C GLU A 615 -11.31 3.83 30.83
N PHE A 616 -10.85 3.97 29.58
CA PHE A 616 -9.49 4.41 29.28
C PHE A 616 -9.18 5.79 29.88
N LYS A 617 -10.10 6.75 29.72
CA LYS A 617 -9.99 8.07 30.34
C LYS A 617 -9.93 7.99 31.86
N LYS A 618 -10.81 7.21 32.48
CA LYS A 618 -10.86 7.03 33.93
C LYS A 618 -9.57 6.46 34.50
N PHE A 619 -8.97 5.46 33.83
CA PHE A 619 -7.68 4.91 34.23
C PHE A 619 -6.56 5.95 34.13
N LEU A 620 -6.56 6.80 33.10
CA LEU A 620 -5.52 7.82 32.94
C LEU A 620 -5.68 9.03 33.88
N GLU A 621 -6.91 9.49 34.09
CA GLU A 621 -7.18 10.61 35.01
C GLU A 621 -7.04 10.21 36.48
N LYS A 622 -7.28 8.93 36.81
CA LYS A 622 -7.12 8.37 38.16
C LYS A 622 -6.23 7.12 38.12
N PRO A 623 -4.90 7.27 38.04
CA PRO A 623 -4.00 6.14 37.80
C PRO A 623 -3.97 5.11 38.94
N THR A 624 -4.37 5.47 40.15
CA THR A 624 -4.53 4.51 41.27
C THR A 624 -5.54 3.41 40.98
N THR A 625 -6.52 3.67 40.10
CA THR A 625 -7.52 2.68 39.69
C THR A 625 -6.95 1.55 38.83
N MET A 626 -5.74 1.70 38.27
CA MET A 626 -5.07 0.63 37.52
C MET A 626 -4.55 -0.52 38.42
N LEU A 627 -4.61 -0.35 39.75
CA LEU A 627 -4.24 -1.39 40.72
C LEU A 627 -5.39 -2.36 41.03
N LEU A 628 -6.62 -2.00 40.67
CA LEU A 628 -7.83 -2.82 40.80
C LEU A 628 -7.96 -3.77 39.60
#